data_AF-A0A1H7GIK2-F1
#
_entry.id   AF-A0A1H7GIK2-F1
#
_cell.length_a   1.000
_cell.length_b   1.000
_cell.length_c   1.000
_cell.angle_alpha   90.00
_cell.angle_beta   90.00
_cell.angle_gamma   90.00
#
_symmetry.space_group_name_H-M   'P 1'
#
loop_
_entity.id
_entity.type
_entity.pdbx_description
1 polymer ?
#
loop_
_entity_poly.entity_id
_entity_poly.type
_entity_poly.pdbx_seq_one_letter_code
_entity_poly.pdbx_strand_id
1 'polypeptide(L)'
;MRRYEVILERVPIPFHERDLARTIASQVLDARLGGPQGVVDAHAACIAITGGDTRWTIPESASRVECAAVKRWRRATEAALDAIDKAFAHVFMGMSEDDVALARVDEHLSIRPLQDASPAPAQLLAEARVGLPWAATAAVLVTAVSNAAAVAHAGAMAR
;
A
#
# COMPACT_ATOMS: atom_id res chain seq x y z
N MET A 1 -0.17 11.43 5.64
CA MET A 1 -1.38 10.61 5.86
C MET A 1 -1.02 9.17 5.50
N ARG A 2 -1.46 8.17 6.27
CA ARG A 2 -1.20 6.75 5.96
C ARG A 2 -2.03 6.37 4.73
N ARG A 3 -1.37 5.87 3.67
CA ARG A 3 -2.01 5.46 2.40
C ARG A 3 -2.47 4.00 2.38
N TYR A 4 -2.16 3.24 3.43
CA TYR A 4 -2.53 1.84 3.56
C TYR A 4 -2.65 1.46 5.03
N GLU A 5 -3.40 0.38 5.27
CA GLU A 5 -3.51 -0.33 6.53
C GLU A 5 -2.77 -1.66 6.43
N VAL A 6 -1.97 -2.00 7.44
CA VAL A 6 -1.31 -3.31 7.54
C VAL A 6 -2.25 -4.32 8.18
N ILE A 7 -2.40 -5.46 7.51
CA ILE A 7 -3.16 -6.60 8.00
C ILE A 7 -2.15 -7.70 8.36
N LEU A 8 -2.11 -8.03 9.65
CA LEU A 8 -1.30 -9.12 10.20
C LEU A 8 -2.22 -10.32 10.41
N GLU A 9 -1.97 -11.38 9.66
CA GLU A 9 -2.75 -12.62 9.70
C GLU A 9 -1.92 -13.72 10.36
N ARG A 10 -2.50 -14.37 11.37
CA ARG A 10 -1.88 -15.49 12.12
C ARG A 10 -0.53 -15.16 12.80
N VAL A 11 -0.18 -13.88 12.89
CA VAL A 11 1.01 -13.40 13.62
C VAL A 11 0.73 -13.37 15.14
N PRO A 12 1.49 -14.09 15.97
CA PRO A 12 1.29 -14.21 17.41
C PRO A 12 1.80 -12.95 18.12
N ILE A 13 0.89 -12.02 18.35
CA ILE A 13 1.15 -10.74 19.01
C ILE A 13 0.15 -10.59 20.16
N PRO A 14 0.56 -10.08 21.34
CA PRO A 14 -0.37 -9.75 22.40
C PRO A 14 -1.41 -8.75 21.90
N PHE A 15 -2.70 -8.99 22.20
CA PHE A 15 -3.80 -8.21 21.62
C PHE A 15 -3.62 -6.69 21.78
N HIS A 16 -3.14 -6.25 22.95
CA HIS A 16 -2.93 -4.84 23.27
C HIS A 16 -1.74 -4.20 22.52
N GLU A 17 -0.86 -5.00 21.92
CA GLU A 17 0.32 -4.52 21.19
C GLU A 17 0.16 -4.62 19.67
N ARG A 18 -1.02 -5.03 19.16
CA ARG A 18 -1.27 -5.16 17.71
C ARG A 18 -1.03 -3.87 16.94
N ASP A 19 -1.32 -2.71 17.53
CA ASP A 19 -1.10 -1.42 16.88
C ASP A 19 0.39 -1.03 16.83
N LEU A 20 1.16 -1.44 17.84
CA LEU A 20 2.61 -1.32 17.82
C LEU A 20 3.20 -2.21 16.71
N ALA A 21 2.77 -3.48 16.63
CA ALA A 21 3.23 -4.40 15.59
C ALA A 21 2.90 -3.90 14.17
N ARG A 22 1.69 -3.38 13.96
CA ARG A 22 1.30 -2.72 12.70
C ARG A 22 2.20 -1.53 12.39
N THR A 23 2.58 -0.75 13.40
CA THR A 23 3.45 0.42 13.23
C THR A 23 4.86 0.00 12.84
N ILE A 24 5.43 -1.01 13.50
CA ILE A 24 6.73 -1.60 13.14
C ILE A 24 6.71 -2.10 11.70
N ALA A 25 5.71 -2.91 11.34
CA ALA A 25 5.55 -3.41 9.97
C ALA A 25 5.46 -2.27 8.95
N SER A 26 4.65 -1.25 9.21
CA SER A 26 4.50 -0.09 8.32
C SER A 26 5.84 0.62 8.11
N GLN A 27 6.61 0.85 9.18
CA GLN A 27 7.91 1.50 9.10
C GLN A 27 8.92 0.69 8.29
N VAL A 28 8.95 -0.63 8.47
CA VAL A 28 9.84 -1.52 7.71
C VAL A 28 9.45 -1.56 6.24
N LEU A 29 8.15 -1.66 5.93
CA LEU A 29 7.65 -1.62 4.56
C LEU A 29 8.00 -0.30 3.87
N ASP A 30 7.74 0.83 4.53
CA ASP A 30 8.07 2.16 4.00
C ASP A 30 9.57 2.29 3.72
N ALA A 31 10.43 1.86 4.66
CA ALA A 31 11.87 1.91 4.48
C ALA A 31 12.37 1.03 3.32
N ARG A 32 11.79 -0.16 3.14
CA ARG A 32 12.21 -1.13 2.11
C ARG A 32 11.66 -0.81 0.71
N LEU A 33 10.50 -0.17 0.63
CA LEU A 33 9.78 0.02 -0.62
C LEU A 33 9.79 1.47 -1.13
N GLY A 34 10.38 2.41 -0.39
CA GLY A 34 10.54 3.79 -0.83
C GLY A 34 9.39 4.69 -0.38
N GLY A 35 8.85 4.44 0.80
CA GLY A 35 7.76 5.18 1.42
C GLY A 35 6.37 4.63 1.09
N PRO A 36 5.30 5.29 1.60
CA PRO A 36 3.96 4.72 1.56
C PRO A 36 3.39 4.44 0.17
N GLN A 37 3.74 5.25 -0.83
CA GLN A 37 3.33 4.99 -2.21
C GLN A 37 4.01 3.75 -2.79
N GLY A 38 5.30 3.59 -2.53
CA GLY A 38 6.06 2.43 -2.99
C GLY A 38 5.54 1.11 -2.42
N VAL A 39 4.98 1.13 -1.20
CA VAL A 39 4.30 -0.04 -0.62
C VAL A 39 3.05 -0.40 -1.41
N VAL A 40 2.18 0.58 -1.68
CA VAL A 40 0.93 0.38 -2.45
C VAL A 40 1.24 -0.12 -3.86
N ASP A 41 2.21 0.48 -4.54
CA ASP A 41 2.59 0.12 -5.91
C ASP A 41 3.19 -1.29 -5.97
N ALA A 42 4.08 -1.64 -5.02
CA ALA A 42 4.68 -2.97 -4.95
C ALA A 42 3.65 -4.05 -4.65
N HIS A 43 2.70 -3.77 -3.75
CA HIS A 43 1.60 -4.69 -3.44
C HIS A 43 0.67 -4.88 -4.63
N ALA A 44 0.26 -3.80 -5.30
CA ALA A 44 -0.60 -3.85 -6.49
C ALA A 44 0.06 -4.63 -7.63
N ALA A 45 1.35 -4.40 -7.89
CA ALA A 45 2.12 -5.14 -8.88
C ALA A 45 2.17 -6.64 -8.53
N CYS A 46 2.42 -6.97 -7.25
CA CYS A 46 2.45 -8.36 -6.79
C CYS A 46 1.09 -9.05 -7.02
N ILE A 47 0.00 -8.43 -6.58
CA ILE A 47 -1.37 -8.94 -6.75
C ILE A 47 -1.73 -9.16 -8.22
N ALA A 48 -1.37 -8.22 -9.09
CA ALA A 48 -1.66 -8.32 -10.52
C ALA A 48 -1.00 -9.55 -11.16
N ILE A 49 0.19 -9.93 -10.68
CA ILE A 49 0.95 -11.07 -11.20
C ILE A 49 0.47 -12.38 -10.59
N THR A 50 0.15 -12.40 -9.30
CA THR A 50 -0.22 -13.63 -8.58
C THR A 50 -1.72 -13.93 -8.58
N GLY A 51 -2.53 -13.06 -9.22
CA GLY A 51 -3.97 -13.29 -9.40
C GLY A 51 -4.81 -13.04 -8.15
N GLY A 52 -4.40 -12.13 -7.27
CA GLY A 52 -5.17 -11.77 -6.07
C GLY A 52 -4.56 -12.23 -4.76
N ASP A 53 -3.80 -13.32 -4.75
CA ASP A 53 -3.17 -13.86 -3.55
C ASP A 53 -1.64 -13.77 -3.68
N THR A 54 -1.00 -12.96 -2.83
CA THR A 54 0.46 -12.75 -2.87
C THR A 54 1.27 -14.00 -2.44
N ARG A 55 0.61 -14.98 -1.82
CA ARG A 55 1.19 -16.29 -1.44
C ARG A 55 1.31 -17.23 -2.63
N TRP A 56 0.46 -17.08 -3.65
CA TRP A 56 0.42 -17.99 -4.77
C TRP A 56 1.70 -17.95 -5.59
N THR A 57 2.03 -19.07 -6.19
CA THR A 57 3.21 -19.23 -7.04
C THR A 57 3.14 -18.26 -8.23
N ILE A 58 4.30 -17.70 -8.57
CA ILE A 58 4.44 -16.85 -9.75
C ILE A 58 4.13 -17.71 -10.99
N PRO A 59 3.24 -17.28 -11.90
CA PRO A 59 2.95 -18.03 -13.12
C PRO A 59 4.23 -18.31 -13.92
N GLU A 60 4.34 -19.49 -14.52
CA GLU A 60 5.52 -19.85 -15.35
C GLU A 60 5.70 -18.94 -16.57
N SER A 61 4.60 -18.33 -17.03
CA SER A 61 4.60 -17.34 -18.11
C SER A 61 5.10 -15.96 -17.70
N ALA A 62 5.31 -15.70 -16.41
CA ALA A 62 5.73 -14.39 -15.91
C ALA A 62 7.14 -14.04 -16.38
N SER A 63 7.30 -12.80 -16.83
CA SER A 63 8.59 -12.24 -17.21
C SER A 63 9.55 -12.13 -16.00
N ARG A 64 10.84 -11.97 -16.29
CA ARG A 64 11.87 -11.75 -15.27
C ARG A 64 11.59 -10.50 -14.41
N VAL A 65 10.98 -9.47 -15.00
CA VAL A 65 10.66 -8.21 -14.32
C VAL A 65 9.51 -8.43 -13.32
N GLU A 66 8.46 -9.15 -13.73
CA GLU A 66 7.35 -9.53 -12.86
C GLU A 66 7.83 -10.41 -11.69
N CYS A 67 8.69 -11.39 -11.98
CA CYS A 67 9.34 -12.19 -10.95
C CYS A 67 10.10 -11.33 -9.93
N ALA A 68 10.81 -10.29 -10.39
CA ALA A 68 11.55 -9.39 -9.52
C ALA A 68 10.61 -8.51 -8.66
N ALA A 69 9.49 -8.06 -9.21
CA ALA A 69 8.48 -7.30 -8.47
C ALA A 69 7.86 -8.12 -7.33
N VAL A 70 7.46 -9.37 -7.61
CA VAL A 70 6.92 -10.28 -6.58
C VAL A 70 7.97 -10.58 -5.51
N LYS A 71 9.22 -10.87 -5.91
CA LYS A 71 10.33 -11.09 -4.96
C LYS A 71 10.61 -9.86 -4.09
N ARG A 72 10.51 -8.65 -4.66
CA ARG A 72 10.69 -7.40 -3.91
C ARG A 72 9.63 -7.26 -2.82
N TRP A 73 8.36 -7.52 -3.14
CA TRP A 73 7.28 -7.53 -2.17
C TRP A 73 7.54 -8.56 -1.06
N ARG A 74 7.80 -9.83 -1.42
CA ARG A 74 8.03 -10.93 -0.46
C ARG A 74 9.17 -10.65 0.51
N ARG A 75 10.30 -10.13 0.02
CA ARG A 75 11.43 -9.77 0.88
C ARG A 75 11.09 -8.64 1.84
N ALA A 76 10.27 -7.69 1.42
CA ALA A 76 9.83 -6.60 2.30
C ALA A 76 8.86 -7.11 3.39
N THR A 77 7.95 -8.03 3.03
CA THR A 77 7.04 -8.65 4.01
C THR A 77 7.77 -9.56 4.99
N GLU A 78 8.71 -10.39 4.51
CA GLU A 78 9.58 -11.22 5.36
C GLU A 78 10.37 -10.36 6.35
N ALA A 79 10.97 -9.26 5.88
CA ALA A 79 11.70 -8.35 6.75
C ALA A 79 10.81 -7.66 7.80
N ALA A 80 9.55 -7.37 7.46
CA ALA A 80 8.58 -6.79 8.38
C ALA A 80 8.14 -7.79 9.46
N LEU A 81 7.90 -9.05 9.07
CA LEU A 81 7.59 -10.14 10.02
C LEU A 81 8.78 -10.40 10.95
N ASP A 82 9.99 -10.54 10.41
CA ASP A 82 11.21 -10.71 11.21
C ASP A 82 11.45 -9.56 12.21
N ALA A 83 11.08 -8.32 11.84
CA ALA A 83 11.15 -7.19 12.75
C ALA A 83 10.10 -7.26 13.88
N ILE A 84 8.89 -7.72 13.59
CA ILE A 84 7.85 -8.00 14.59
C ILE A 84 8.36 -9.10 15.53
N ASP A 85 8.87 -10.20 15.00
CA ASP A 85 9.34 -11.33 15.81
C ASP A 85 10.44 -10.93 16.78
N LYS A 86 11.39 -10.11 16.34
CA LYS A 86 12.43 -9.55 17.20
C LYS A 86 11.88 -8.62 18.28
N ALA A 87 10.83 -7.86 17.97
CA ALA A 87 10.19 -6.96 18.94
C ALA A 87 9.33 -7.70 19.97
N PHE A 88 8.70 -8.82 19.58
CA PHE A 88 7.77 -9.59 20.40
C PHE A 88 8.30 -10.98 20.78
N ALA A 89 9.62 -11.18 20.77
CA ALA A 89 10.28 -12.47 21.07
C ALA A 89 9.85 -13.06 22.43
N HIS A 90 9.42 -12.19 23.36
CA HIS A 90 8.90 -12.59 24.67
C HIS A 90 7.67 -13.52 24.61
N VAL A 91 6.87 -13.46 23.53
CA VAL A 91 5.68 -14.30 23.32
C VAL A 91 6.04 -15.78 23.23
N PHE A 92 7.27 -16.08 22.79
CA PHE A 92 7.75 -17.43 22.54
C PHE A 92 8.71 -17.94 23.64
N MET A 93 8.84 -17.23 24.76
CA MET A 93 9.73 -17.65 25.84
C MET A 93 9.36 -19.05 26.35
N GLY A 94 10.34 -19.96 26.32
CA GLY A 94 10.18 -21.35 26.77
C GLY A 94 9.75 -22.34 25.69
N MET A 95 9.51 -21.89 24.45
CA MET A 95 9.30 -22.78 23.30
C MET A 95 10.63 -23.16 22.64
N SER A 96 10.69 -24.34 22.02
CA SER A 96 11.84 -24.75 21.22
C SER A 96 11.88 -23.98 19.90
N GLU A 97 13.06 -23.84 19.28
CA GLU A 97 13.18 -23.16 17.98
C GLU A 97 12.32 -23.83 16.88
N ASP A 98 12.19 -25.16 16.93
CA ASP A 98 11.38 -25.93 15.99
C ASP A 98 9.88 -25.65 16.16
N ASP A 99 9.39 -25.55 17.40
CA ASP A 99 7.99 -25.21 17.69
C ASP A 99 7.67 -23.77 17.30
N VAL A 100 8.61 -22.86 17.51
CA VAL A 100 8.49 -21.46 17.07
C VAL A 100 8.46 -21.39 15.55
N ALA A 101 9.35 -22.11 14.86
CA ALA A 101 9.35 -22.17 13.41
C ALA A 101 8.02 -22.73 12.87
N LEU A 102 7.51 -23.81 13.47
CA LEU A 102 6.23 -24.42 13.09
C LEU A 102 5.05 -23.47 13.30
N ALA A 103 5.00 -22.77 14.44
CA ALA A 103 3.96 -21.78 14.72
C ALA A 103 3.96 -20.62 13.70
N ARG A 104 5.13 -20.32 13.12
CA ARG A 104 5.34 -19.20 12.19
C ARG A 104 5.10 -19.53 10.72
N VAL A 105 4.96 -20.80 10.34
CA VAL A 105 4.83 -21.23 8.93
C VAL A 105 3.66 -20.55 8.21
N ASP A 106 2.57 -20.29 8.94
CA ASP A 106 1.33 -19.73 8.40
C ASP A 106 1.24 -18.20 8.49
N GLU A 107 2.26 -17.55 9.03
CA GLU A 107 2.26 -16.10 9.23
C GLU A 107 2.23 -15.36 7.90
N HIS A 108 1.35 -14.37 7.83
CA HIS A 108 1.23 -13.58 6.63
C HIS A 108 0.95 -12.11 6.92
N LEU A 109 1.56 -11.28 6.09
CA LEU A 109 1.36 -9.85 6.08
C LEU A 109 0.80 -9.44 4.73
N SER A 110 -0.34 -8.78 4.75
CA SER A 110 -0.92 -8.10 3.60
C SER A 110 -1.18 -6.63 3.92
N ILE A 111 -1.53 -5.84 2.90
CA ILE A 111 -1.99 -4.47 3.12
C ILE A 111 -3.34 -4.24 2.48
N ARG A 112 -4.10 -3.32 3.06
CA ARG A 112 -5.28 -2.72 2.44
C ARG A 112 -4.94 -1.28 2.08
N PRO A 113 -4.83 -0.93 0.79
CA PRO A 113 -4.72 0.47 0.39
C PRO A 113 -5.92 1.26 0.92
N LEU A 114 -5.66 2.36 1.60
CA LEU A 114 -6.69 3.31 1.98
C LEU A 114 -6.89 4.20 0.76
N GLN A 115 -8.10 4.24 0.22
CA GLN A 115 -8.42 5.23 -0.79
C GLN A 115 -8.23 6.60 -0.16
N ASP A 116 -7.14 7.29 -0.52
CA ASP A 116 -7.08 8.74 -0.35
C ASP A 116 -8.35 9.26 -1.04
N ALA A 117 -9.23 9.96 -0.30
CA ALA A 117 -10.28 10.75 -0.91
C ALA A 117 -9.59 11.59 -2.00
N SER A 118 -9.91 11.26 -3.24
CA SER A 118 -9.28 11.69 -4.49
C SER A 118 -8.61 13.08 -4.43
N PRO A 119 -7.33 13.24 -4.84
CA PRO A 119 -6.99 14.44 -5.57
C PRO A 119 -7.51 14.25 -7.01
N ALA A 120 -8.35 15.20 -7.43
CA ALA A 120 -8.96 15.39 -8.74
C ALA A 120 -8.18 14.83 -9.96
N PRO A 121 -8.88 14.43 -11.03
CA PRO A 121 -8.33 13.63 -12.13
C PRO A 121 -7.31 14.43 -12.95
N ALA A 122 -6.03 14.34 -12.56
CA ALA A 122 -4.93 14.79 -13.41
C ALA A 122 -4.80 13.94 -14.70
N GLN A 123 -5.43 12.76 -14.74
CA GLN A 123 -5.48 11.90 -15.93
C GLN A 123 -6.46 12.37 -17.01
N LEU A 124 -7.50 13.17 -16.68
CA LEU A 124 -8.39 13.75 -17.69
C LEU A 124 -7.74 14.94 -18.44
N LEU A 125 -6.71 15.57 -17.87
CA LEU A 125 -5.98 16.66 -18.52
C LEU A 125 -4.90 16.16 -19.49
N ALA A 126 -4.43 14.93 -19.34
CA ALA A 126 -3.45 14.33 -20.26
C ALA A 126 -4.10 13.91 -21.58
N GLU A 127 -5.33 13.39 -21.54
CA GLU A 127 -6.07 13.01 -22.75
C GLU A 127 -6.71 14.22 -23.48
N ALA A 128 -7.03 15.30 -22.76
CA ALA A 128 -7.54 16.53 -23.38
C ALA A 128 -6.48 17.33 -24.18
N ARG A 129 -5.20 16.94 -24.13
CA ARG A 129 -4.10 17.62 -24.84
C ARG A 129 -3.95 17.21 -26.31
N VAL A 130 -4.70 16.23 -26.79
CA VAL A 130 -4.66 15.82 -28.20
C VAL A 130 -5.94 16.30 -28.90
N GLY A 131 -5.88 17.48 -29.52
CA GLY A 131 -6.76 17.81 -30.65
C GLY A 131 -7.83 18.87 -30.48
N LEU A 132 -7.86 19.67 -29.41
CA LEU A 132 -8.82 20.78 -29.29
C LEU A 132 -8.22 22.13 -29.73
N PRO A 133 -8.91 22.93 -30.57
CA PRO A 133 -8.47 24.27 -30.93
C PRO A 133 -8.46 25.19 -29.70
N TRP A 134 -7.45 26.06 -29.61
CA TRP A 134 -7.14 26.93 -28.46
C TRP A 134 -8.34 27.69 -27.86
N ALA A 135 -9.32 28.06 -28.70
CA ALA A 135 -10.53 28.74 -28.25
C ALA A 135 -11.42 27.89 -27.32
N ALA A 136 -11.44 26.56 -27.49
CA ALA A 136 -12.18 25.65 -26.63
C ALA A 136 -11.48 25.40 -25.28
N THR A 137 -10.16 25.45 -25.26
CA THR A 137 -9.34 25.27 -24.04
C THR A 137 -9.55 26.41 -23.05
N ALA A 138 -9.73 27.64 -23.54
CA ALA A 138 -9.99 28.81 -22.68
C ALA A 138 -11.37 28.75 -22.01
N ALA A 139 -12.42 28.30 -22.72
CA ALA A 139 -13.77 28.18 -22.15
C ALA A 139 -13.84 27.12 -21.03
N VAL A 140 -13.14 25.99 -21.20
CA VAL A 140 -13.06 24.93 -20.18
C VAL A 140 -12.29 25.41 -18.95
N LEU A 141 -11.17 26.14 -19.13
CA LEU A 141 -10.40 26.70 -18.03
C LEU A 141 -11.18 27.78 -17.25
N VAL A 142 -11.90 28.67 -17.95
CA VAL A 142 -12.72 29.72 -17.30
C VAL A 142 -13.89 29.13 -16.52
N THR A 143 -14.54 28.07 -17.05
CA THR A 143 -15.64 27.39 -16.35
C THR A 143 -15.13 26.62 -15.12
N ALA A 144 -13.96 25.98 -15.23
CA ALA A 144 -13.34 25.26 -14.11
C ALA A 144 -12.87 26.20 -12.98
N VAL A 145 -12.28 27.35 -13.33
CA VAL A 145 -11.86 28.37 -12.34
C VAL A 145 -13.07 29.02 -11.66
N SER A 146 -14.15 29.28 -12.41
CA SER A 146 -15.38 29.84 -11.85
C SER A 146 -16.07 28.88 -10.88
N ASN A 147 -16.09 27.58 -11.18
CA ASN A 147 -16.62 26.55 -10.27
C ASN A 147 -15.73 26.38 -9.03
N ALA A 148 -14.41 26.44 -9.17
CA ALA A 148 -13.48 26.38 -8.04
C ALA A 148 -13.62 27.58 -7.10
N ALA A 149 -13.84 28.79 -7.63
CA ALA A 149 -14.07 29.99 -6.85
C ALA A 149 -15.43 29.97 -6.12
N ALA A 150 -16.49 29.48 -6.77
CA ALA A 150 -17.81 29.35 -6.14
C ALA A 150 -17.81 28.35 -4.97
N VAL A 151 -17.09 27.24 -5.09
CA VAL A 151 -16.95 26.22 -4.03
C VAL A 151 -16.07 26.72 -2.88
N ALA A 152 -15.01 27.50 -3.17
CA ALA A 152 -14.18 28.12 -2.15
C ALA A 152 -14.92 29.21 -1.34
N HIS A 153 -15.82 29.96 -1.98
CA HIS A 153 -16.62 30.99 -1.29
C HIS A 153 -17.75 30.40 -0.43
N ALA A 154 -18.39 29.32 -0.90
CA ALA A 154 -19.40 28.59 -0.12
C ALA A 154 -18.82 27.93 1.15
N GLY A 155 -17.57 27.46 1.10
CA GLY A 155 -16.86 26.92 2.27
C GLY A 155 -16.40 27.98 3.28
N ALA A 156 -16.31 29.25 2.88
CA ALA A 156 -15.89 30.36 3.75
C ALA A 156 -17.07 31.04 4.49
N MET A 157 -18.29 31.02 3.93
CA MET A 157 -19.50 31.55 4.59
C MET A 157 -20.22 30.55 5.50
N ALA A 158 -19.83 29.27 5.50
CA ALA A 158 -20.41 28.23 6.35
C ALA A 158 -19.64 28.02 7.69
N ARG A 159 -18.91 29.03 8.16
CA ARG A 159 -18.24 29.05 9.47
C ARG A 159 -18.72 30.22 10.33
#